data_AF-A0A958NTI6-F1
#
_entry.id   AF-A0A958NTI6-F1
#
_cell.length_a   1.000
_cell.length_b   1.000
_cell.length_c   1.000
_cell.angle_alpha   90.00
_cell.angle_beta   90.00
_cell.angle_gamma   90.00
#
_symmetry.space_group_name_H-M   'P 1'
#
loop_
_entity.id
_entity.type
_entity.pdbx_description
1 polymer ?
#
loop_
_entity_poly.entity_id
_entity_poly.type
_entity_poly.pdbx_seq_one_letter_code
_entity_poly.pdbx_strand_id
1 'polypeptide(L)'
;MGDNKKLNLQRYKKSAKGVMEFARLIETASPELRERMIEQAREEDPAFLDNVLAQVRKLEAFNAKQELKLERFKKSQTGIIEFARLLEQSTPQVRETILKRAKEQDSAFVQSVLRKTVFFEELIFLDEGVLAEILSDTPPKVLAHAVYGMEAKFCKKLMANVGHRTQRQVKDEEENFGT
;
A
#
# COMPACT_ATOMS: atom_id res chain seq x y z
N MET A 1 -18.33 12.87 -6.79
CA MET A 1 -18.10 13.89 -5.73
C MET A 1 -17.66 13.12 -4.50
N GLY A 2 -16.35 13.05 -4.24
CA GLY A 2 -15.83 12.35 -3.06
C GLY A 2 -16.11 13.20 -1.82
N ASP A 3 -16.77 12.62 -0.82
CA ASP A 3 -17.09 13.30 0.42
C ASP A 3 -15.85 13.93 1.03
N ASN A 4 -15.90 15.24 1.20
CA ASN A 4 -14.84 16.05 1.77
C ASN A 4 -14.88 15.91 3.31
N LYS A 5 -14.69 14.68 3.79
CA LYS A 5 -14.74 14.34 5.22
C LYS A 5 -13.53 14.99 5.89
N LYS A 6 -13.74 16.08 6.64
CA LYS A 6 -12.69 16.72 7.43
C LYS A 6 -12.04 15.69 8.35
N LEU A 7 -10.70 15.64 8.36
CA LEU A 7 -9.97 14.78 9.28
C LEU A 7 -10.23 15.24 10.72
N ASN A 8 -10.58 14.30 11.61
CA ASN A 8 -10.73 14.60 13.02
C ASN A 8 -9.34 14.67 13.69
N LEU A 9 -8.66 15.82 13.59
CA LEU A 9 -7.32 16.00 14.15
C LEU A 9 -7.26 15.88 15.67
N GLN A 10 -8.39 16.10 16.36
CA GLN A 10 -8.48 15.98 17.82
C GLN A 10 -8.17 14.56 18.30
N ARG A 11 -8.34 13.53 17.47
CA ARG A 11 -7.92 12.16 17.81
C ARG A 11 -6.40 12.04 17.94
N TYR A 12 -5.64 12.69 17.06
CA TYR A 12 -4.19 12.55 16.97
C TYR A 12 -3.44 13.43 17.98
N LYS A 13 -4.02 14.56 18.38
CA LYS A 13 -3.40 15.51 19.33
C LYS A 13 -3.26 14.99 20.76
N LYS A 14 -4.09 14.02 21.16
CA LYS A 14 -4.22 13.57 22.56
C LYS A 14 -2.98 12.86 23.13
N SER A 15 -2.05 12.42 22.29
CA SER A 15 -0.89 11.66 22.76
C SER A 15 0.25 11.69 21.75
N ALA A 16 1.48 11.43 22.22
CA ALA A 16 2.64 11.21 21.35
C ALA A 16 2.40 10.06 20.35
N LYS A 17 1.65 9.03 20.75
CA LYS A 17 1.24 7.94 19.85
C LYS A 17 0.36 8.45 18.71
N GLY A 18 -0.59 9.34 19.01
CA GLY A 18 -1.46 9.95 17.99
C GLY A 18 -0.69 10.84 17.02
N VAL A 19 0.27 11.64 17.52
CA VAL A 19 1.17 12.45 16.68
C VAL A 19 1.97 11.54 15.73
N MET A 20 2.51 10.43 16.24
CA MET A 20 3.24 9.45 15.42
C MET A 20 2.35 8.73 14.41
N GLU A 21 1.12 8.39 14.78
CA GLU A 21 0.12 7.79 13.88
C GLU A 21 -0.19 8.75 12.71
N PHE A 22 -0.42 10.03 13.00
CA PHE A 22 -0.65 11.04 11.97
C PHE A 22 0.59 11.29 11.10
N ALA A 23 1.80 11.29 11.68
CA ALA A 23 3.04 11.39 10.91
C ALA A 23 3.21 10.22 9.93
N ARG A 24 2.88 8.99 10.33
CA ARG A 24 2.88 7.82 9.44
C ARG A 24 1.83 7.92 8.33
N LEU A 25 0.66 8.47 8.64
CA LEU A 25 -0.36 8.72 7.61
C LEU A 25 0.14 9.73 6.57
N ILE A 26 0.77 10.84 7.00
CA ILE A 26 1.37 11.82 6.08
C ILE A 26 2.48 11.21 5.24
N GLU A 27 3.34 10.35 5.83
CA GLU A 27 4.46 9.73 5.12
C GLU A 27 4.01 8.72 4.05
N THR A 28 2.88 8.05 4.28
CA THR A 28 2.33 7.03 3.36
C THR A 28 1.24 7.56 2.41
N ALA A 29 0.77 8.79 2.61
CA ALA A 29 -0.27 9.43 1.78
C ALA A 29 0.25 9.75 0.36
N SER A 30 -0.67 9.79 -0.61
CA SER A 30 -0.37 10.35 -1.94
C SER A 30 0.06 11.82 -1.84
N PRO A 31 0.78 12.38 -2.81
CA PRO A 31 1.18 13.79 -2.77
C PRO A 31 0.02 14.76 -2.53
N GLU A 32 -1.11 14.55 -3.20
CA GLU A 32 -2.29 15.41 -3.12
C GLU A 32 -2.97 15.29 -1.75
N LEU A 33 -3.07 14.07 -1.21
CA LEU A 33 -3.65 13.84 0.10
C LEU A 33 -2.72 14.37 1.21
N ARG A 34 -1.41 14.17 1.07
CA ARG A 34 -0.37 14.69 1.97
C ARG A 34 -0.49 16.21 2.08
N GLU A 35 -0.58 16.90 0.94
CA GLU A 35 -0.73 18.36 0.89
C GLU A 35 -2.01 18.81 1.60
N ARG A 36 -3.16 18.16 1.31
CA ARG A 36 -4.44 18.47 1.98
C ARG A 36 -4.39 18.23 3.49
N MET A 37 -3.76 17.15 3.93
CA MET A 37 -3.60 16.84 5.36
C MET A 37 -2.74 17.90 6.06
N ILE A 38 -1.67 18.34 5.40
CA ILE A 38 -0.78 19.40 5.91
C ILE A 38 -1.52 20.73 5.99
N GLU A 39 -2.27 21.10 4.95
CA GLU A 39 -3.02 22.36 4.92
C GLU A 39 -4.11 22.38 6.00
N GLN A 40 -4.90 21.30 6.12
CA GLN A 40 -5.91 21.22 7.19
C GLN A 40 -5.27 21.29 8.59
N ALA A 41 -4.15 20.59 8.81
CA ALA A 41 -3.45 20.65 10.10
C ALA A 41 -2.85 22.04 10.38
N ARG A 42 -2.40 22.75 9.34
CA ARG A 42 -1.90 24.13 9.43
C ARG A 42 -3.01 25.08 9.85
N GLU A 43 -4.19 24.98 9.23
CA GLU A 43 -5.34 25.83 9.55
C GLU A 43 -5.84 25.60 10.98
N GLU A 44 -5.87 24.34 11.44
CA GLU A 44 -6.39 24.00 12.76
C GLU A 44 -5.40 24.27 13.90
N ASP A 45 -4.11 23.95 13.72
CA ASP A 45 -3.10 24.01 14.78
C ASP A 45 -1.66 23.92 14.22
N PRO A 46 -1.03 25.07 13.93
CA PRO A 46 0.33 25.13 13.40
C PRO A 46 1.37 24.42 14.27
N ALA A 47 1.24 24.50 15.60
CA ALA A 47 2.19 23.89 16.52
C ALA A 47 2.10 22.35 16.51
N PHE A 48 0.89 21.80 16.36
CA PHE A 48 0.72 20.37 16.11
C PHE A 48 1.36 19.94 14.79
N LEU A 49 1.16 20.72 13.71
CA LEU A 49 1.75 20.42 12.41
C LEU A 49 3.29 20.42 12.48
N ASP A 50 3.90 21.39 13.16
CA ASP A 50 5.36 21.44 13.32
C ASP A 50 5.90 20.18 14.01
N ASN A 51 5.23 19.72 15.07
CA ASN A 51 5.57 18.49 15.75
C ASN A 51 5.44 17.27 14.84
N VAL A 52 4.36 17.18 14.06
CA VAL A 52 4.13 16.10 13.10
C VAL A 52 5.20 16.10 12.01
N LEU A 53 5.49 17.25 11.40
CA LEU A 53 6.50 17.36 10.34
C LEU A 53 7.90 17.03 10.86
N ALA A 54 8.21 17.38 12.12
CA ALA A 54 9.45 16.93 12.76
C ALA A 54 9.52 15.39 12.88
N GLN A 55 8.40 14.72 13.19
CA GLN A 55 8.34 13.25 13.20
C GLN A 55 8.41 12.64 11.80
N VAL A 56 7.75 13.24 10.81
CA VAL A 56 7.83 12.82 9.40
C VAL A 56 9.29 12.86 8.94
N ARG A 57 10.00 13.96 9.19
CA ARG A 57 11.44 14.07 8.85
C ARG A 57 12.28 13.01 9.56
N LYS A 58 11.98 12.69 10.83
CA LYS A 58 12.66 11.60 11.56
C LYS A 58 12.39 10.24 10.94
N LEU A 59 11.15 9.96 10.53
CA LEU A 59 10.76 8.74 9.83
C LEU A 59 11.46 8.65 8.47
N GLU A 60 11.42 9.72 7.67
CA GLU A 60 12.12 9.81 6.39
C GLU A 60 13.63 9.59 6.57
N ALA A 61 14.25 10.21 7.57
CA ALA A 61 15.68 10.03 7.88
C ALA A 61 16.00 8.62 8.39
N PHE A 62 15.13 8.03 9.22
CA PHE A 62 15.29 6.65 9.67
C PHE A 62 15.17 5.66 8.49
N ASN A 63 14.18 5.87 7.63
CA ASN A 63 13.96 5.09 6.41
C ASN A 63 15.10 5.29 5.41
N ALA A 64 15.70 6.48 5.33
CA ALA A 64 16.90 6.74 4.53
C ALA A 64 18.15 6.07 5.12
N LYS A 65 18.30 6.07 6.45
CA LYS A 65 19.41 5.41 7.17
C LYS A 65 19.30 3.89 7.20
N GLN A 66 18.10 3.33 7.06
CA GLN A 66 17.95 1.92 6.72
C GLN A 66 18.45 1.73 5.28
N GLU A 67 19.76 1.58 5.16
CA GLU A 67 20.39 1.12 3.93
C GLU A 67 19.79 -0.24 3.56
N LEU A 68 19.12 -0.28 2.42
CA LEU A 68 18.75 -1.54 1.80
C LEU A 68 20.04 -2.25 1.41
N LYS A 69 20.51 -3.19 2.23
CA LYS A 69 21.74 -3.94 1.92
C LYS A 69 21.40 -5.12 1.02
N LEU A 70 21.44 -4.92 -0.30
CA LEU A 70 21.12 -5.97 -1.28
C LEU A 70 22.01 -7.21 -1.14
N GLU A 71 23.25 -7.04 -0.66
CA GLU A 71 24.21 -8.12 -0.45
C GLU A 71 23.71 -9.23 0.49
N ARG A 72 22.75 -8.96 1.38
CA ARG A 72 22.16 -10.04 2.20
C ARG A 72 21.26 -10.96 1.38
N PHE A 73 20.57 -10.41 0.38
CA PHE A 73 19.60 -11.12 -0.45
C PHE A 73 20.27 -11.89 -1.60
N LYS A 74 21.43 -11.41 -2.07
CA LYS A 74 22.18 -12.01 -3.19
C LYS A 74 22.89 -13.33 -2.85
N LYS A 75 23.09 -13.62 -1.57
CA LYS A 75 23.92 -14.76 -1.11
C LYS A 75 23.32 -16.14 -1.37
N SER A 76 22.01 -16.23 -1.56
CA SER A 76 21.32 -17.51 -1.72
C SER A 76 20.02 -17.36 -2.50
N GLN A 77 19.50 -18.48 -3.03
CA GLN A 77 18.16 -18.52 -3.62
C GLN A 77 17.08 -18.09 -2.60
N THR A 78 17.25 -18.48 -1.34
CA THR A 78 16.36 -18.04 -0.25
C THR A 78 16.35 -16.53 -0.11
N GLY A 79 17.51 -15.86 -0.19
CA GLY A 79 17.59 -14.41 -0.14
C GLY A 79 16.90 -13.72 -1.32
N ILE A 80 16.95 -14.31 -2.52
CA ILE A 80 16.20 -13.81 -3.69
C ILE A 80 14.69 -13.90 -3.42
N ILE A 81 14.22 -15.02 -2.88
CA ILE A 81 12.80 -15.24 -2.53
C ILE A 81 12.37 -14.26 -1.42
N GLU A 82 13.22 -14.04 -0.41
CA GLU A 82 12.95 -13.07 0.65
C GLU A 82 12.81 -11.64 0.11
N PHE A 83 13.66 -11.26 -0.86
CA PHE A 83 13.54 -9.96 -1.50
C PHE A 83 12.29 -9.85 -2.37
N ALA A 84 11.94 -10.91 -3.13
CA ALA A 84 10.68 -10.96 -3.88
C ALA A 84 9.47 -10.81 -2.96
N ARG A 85 9.42 -11.57 -1.86
CA ARG A 85 8.34 -11.49 -0.87
C ARG A 85 8.24 -10.11 -0.24
N LEU A 86 9.37 -9.47 0.07
CA LEU A 86 9.41 -8.09 0.56
C LEU A 86 8.72 -7.14 -0.43
N LEU A 87 8.97 -7.29 -1.73
CA LEU A 87 8.33 -6.49 -2.76
C LEU A 87 6.82 -6.77 -2.88
N GLU A 88 6.41 -8.03 -2.83
CA GLU A 88 5.00 -8.47 -2.93
C GLU A 88 4.16 -7.96 -1.76
N GLN A 89 4.73 -7.93 -0.56
CA GLN A 89 4.04 -7.51 0.67
C GLN A 89 4.11 -6.00 0.92
N SER A 90 4.92 -5.27 0.15
CA SER A 90 5.05 -3.82 0.30
C SER A 90 3.89 -3.09 -0.36
N THR A 91 3.47 -1.97 0.23
CA THR A 91 2.52 -1.06 -0.43
C THR A 91 3.15 -0.52 -1.73
N PRO A 92 2.35 -0.11 -2.74
CA PRO A 92 2.88 0.37 -4.01
C PRO A 92 3.96 1.45 -3.88
N GLN A 93 3.77 2.41 -2.98
CA GLN A 93 4.71 3.52 -2.73
C GLN A 93 6.02 3.04 -2.09
N VAL A 94 5.92 2.14 -1.09
CA VAL A 94 7.10 1.56 -0.43
C VAL A 94 7.86 0.67 -1.40
N ARG A 95 7.13 -0.15 -2.18
CA ARG A 95 7.67 -1.01 -3.24
C ARG A 95 8.45 -0.18 -4.27
N GLU A 96 7.89 0.93 -4.76
CA GLU A 96 8.58 1.83 -5.70
C GLU A 96 9.86 2.40 -5.10
N THR A 97 9.83 2.81 -3.83
CA THR A 97 11.01 3.32 -3.11
C THR A 97 12.08 2.25 -2.96
N ILE A 98 11.71 1.03 -2.56
CA ILE A 98 12.63 -0.12 -2.46
C ILE A 98 13.25 -0.43 -3.81
N LEU A 99 12.43 -0.51 -4.88
CA LEU A 99 12.89 -0.81 -6.23
C LEU A 99 13.83 0.26 -6.77
N LYS A 100 13.53 1.55 -6.55
CA LYS A 100 14.40 2.65 -6.97
C LYS A 100 15.79 2.52 -6.33
N ARG A 101 15.85 2.37 -5.01
CA ARG A 101 17.11 2.22 -4.27
C ARG A 101 17.86 0.93 -4.64
N ALA A 102 17.12 -0.16 -4.86
CA ALA A 102 17.71 -1.43 -5.26
C ALA A 102 18.31 -1.34 -6.67
N LYS A 103 17.64 -0.67 -7.61
CA LYS A 103 18.14 -0.47 -8.99
C LYS A 103 19.40 0.39 -9.01
N GLU A 104 19.49 1.39 -8.14
CA GLU A 104 20.69 2.23 -7.97
C GLU A 104 21.91 1.41 -7.50
N GLN A 105 21.69 0.34 -6.74
CA GLN A 105 22.76 -0.57 -6.29
C GLN A 105 23.09 -1.68 -7.30
N ASP A 106 22.07 -2.38 -7.81
CA ASP A 106 22.23 -3.52 -8.71
C ASP A 106 20.95 -3.77 -9.52
N SER A 107 20.86 -3.10 -10.68
CA SER A 107 19.71 -3.24 -11.58
C SER A 107 19.53 -4.67 -12.12
N ALA A 108 20.63 -5.39 -12.39
CA ALA A 108 20.56 -6.76 -12.90
C ALA A 108 19.94 -7.73 -11.89
N PHE A 109 20.31 -7.60 -10.61
CA PHE A 109 19.68 -8.33 -9.52
C PHE A 109 18.18 -8.03 -9.44
N VAL A 110 17.78 -6.76 -9.47
CA VAL A 110 16.37 -6.37 -9.42
C VAL A 110 15.58 -6.98 -10.57
N GLN A 111 16.10 -6.93 -11.80
CA GLN A 111 15.46 -7.56 -12.96
C GLN A 111 15.35 -9.09 -12.80
N SER A 112 16.33 -9.74 -12.16
CA SER A 112 16.25 -11.16 -11.86
C SER A 112 15.16 -11.52 -10.85
N VAL A 113 14.95 -10.66 -9.85
CA VAL A 113 13.91 -10.84 -8.82
C VAL A 113 12.54 -10.57 -9.40
N LEU A 114 12.37 -9.47 -10.14
CA LEU A 114 11.07 -9.09 -10.72
C LEU A 114 10.51 -10.17 -11.66
N ARG A 115 11.36 -10.90 -12.37
CA ARG A 115 10.94 -12.07 -13.19
C ARG A 115 10.39 -13.24 -12.37
N LYS A 116 10.58 -13.22 -11.05
CA LYS A 116 10.11 -14.24 -10.10
C LYS A 116 9.04 -13.70 -9.15
N THR A 117 8.65 -12.43 -9.32
CA THR A 117 7.66 -11.77 -8.50
C THR A 117 6.34 -11.78 -9.25
N VAL A 118 5.24 -12.11 -8.58
CA VAL A 118 3.89 -12.00 -9.13
C VAL A 118 3.14 -10.98 -8.30
N PHE A 119 2.76 -9.87 -8.91
CA PHE A 119 1.99 -8.85 -8.22
C PHE A 119 0.49 -9.15 -8.29
N PHE A 120 -0.24 -8.78 -7.23
CA PHE A 120 -1.68 -8.97 -7.19
C PHE A 120 -2.38 -8.23 -8.36
N GLU A 121 -1.87 -7.05 -8.72
CA GLU A 121 -2.36 -6.25 -9.83
C GLU A 121 -2.18 -6.93 -11.20
N GLU A 122 -1.30 -7.94 -11.30
CA GLU A 122 -1.04 -8.69 -12.53
C GLU A 122 -2.00 -9.85 -12.76
N LEU A 123 -2.87 -10.17 -11.79
CA LEU A 123 -3.89 -11.22 -11.95
C LEU A 123 -4.80 -10.97 -13.15
N ILE A 124 -5.00 -9.71 -13.56
CA ILE A 124 -5.77 -9.36 -14.74
C ILE A 124 -5.14 -9.80 -16.07
N PHE A 125 -3.87 -10.21 -16.08
CA PHE A 125 -3.20 -10.72 -17.27
C PHE A 125 -3.30 -12.24 -17.39
N LEU A 126 -3.83 -12.92 -16.37
CA LEU A 126 -4.13 -14.34 -16.46
C LEU A 126 -5.29 -14.59 -17.43
N ASP A 127 -5.32 -15.79 -17.99
CA ASP A 127 -6.46 -16.28 -18.76
C ASP A 127 -7.72 -16.28 -17.89
N GLU A 128 -8.87 -15.97 -18.49
CA GLU A 128 -10.15 -15.84 -17.77
C GLU A 128 -10.52 -17.14 -17.04
N GLY A 129 -10.23 -18.31 -17.61
CA GLY A 129 -10.50 -19.60 -16.96
C GLY A 129 -9.66 -19.81 -15.70
N VAL A 130 -8.36 -19.51 -15.79
CA VAL A 130 -7.42 -19.62 -14.64
C VAL A 130 -7.80 -18.61 -13.56
N LEU A 131 -8.12 -17.38 -13.95
CA LEU A 131 -8.53 -16.35 -13.01
C LEU A 131 -9.85 -16.74 -12.30
N ALA A 132 -10.83 -17.26 -13.04
CA ALA A 132 -12.08 -17.73 -12.47
C ALA A 132 -11.88 -18.89 -11.48
N GLU A 133 -10.99 -19.84 -11.78
CA GLU A 133 -10.64 -20.95 -10.88
C GLU A 133 -10.07 -20.42 -9.56
N ILE A 134 -9.05 -19.55 -9.62
CA ILE A 134 -8.44 -18.92 -8.43
C ILE A 134 -9.49 -18.17 -7.60
N LEU A 135 -10.35 -17.38 -8.26
CA LEU A 135 -11.35 -16.56 -7.59
C LEU A 135 -12.49 -17.41 -7.00
N SER A 136 -12.78 -18.59 -7.57
CA SER A 136 -13.81 -19.50 -7.07
C SER A 136 -13.46 -20.11 -5.71
N ASP A 137 -12.16 -20.31 -5.43
CA ASP A 137 -11.65 -20.82 -4.16
C ASP A 137 -11.41 -19.72 -3.12
N THR A 138 -11.52 -18.45 -3.53
CA THR A 138 -11.24 -17.30 -2.66
C THR A 138 -12.50 -16.90 -1.88
N PRO A 139 -12.48 -16.89 -0.53
CA PRO A 139 -13.62 -16.44 0.27
C PRO A 139 -14.01 -14.99 -0.05
N PRO A 140 -15.31 -14.65 -0.16
CA PRO A 140 -15.76 -13.31 -0.54
C PRO A 140 -15.18 -12.19 0.33
N LYS A 141 -15.08 -12.42 1.64
CA LYS A 141 -14.50 -11.47 2.60
C LYS A 141 -13.02 -11.18 2.34
N VAL A 142 -12.24 -12.21 1.99
CA VAL A 142 -10.81 -12.06 1.67
C VAL A 142 -10.68 -11.28 0.36
N LEU A 143 -11.50 -11.62 -0.63
CA LEU A 143 -11.53 -10.94 -1.92
C LEU A 143 -11.90 -9.46 -1.76
N ALA A 144 -12.94 -9.14 -1.00
CA ALA A 144 -13.37 -7.78 -0.67
C ALA A 144 -12.23 -6.97 -0.03
N HIS A 145 -11.55 -7.54 0.96
CA HIS A 145 -10.40 -6.87 1.57
C HIS A 145 -9.24 -6.67 0.58
N ALA A 146 -8.99 -7.63 -0.30
CA ALA A 146 -7.91 -7.56 -1.28
C ALA A 146 -8.16 -6.50 -2.37
N VAL A 147 -9.42 -6.28 -2.77
CA VAL A 147 -9.77 -5.28 -3.79
C VAL A 147 -10.08 -3.89 -3.21
N TYR A 148 -10.18 -3.77 -1.89
CA TYR A 148 -10.53 -2.51 -1.23
C TYR A 148 -9.52 -1.40 -1.55
N GLY A 149 -10.01 -0.29 -2.12
CA GLY A 149 -9.18 0.85 -2.51
C GLY A 149 -8.35 0.64 -3.78
N MET A 150 -8.54 -0.46 -4.51
CA MET A 150 -7.88 -0.70 -5.79
C MET A 150 -8.55 0.06 -6.93
N GLU A 151 -7.87 0.13 -8.09
CA GLU A 151 -8.38 0.83 -9.27
C GLU A 151 -9.70 0.21 -9.75
N ALA A 152 -10.73 1.03 -9.98
CA ALA A 152 -12.05 0.57 -10.42
C ALA A 152 -12.01 -0.32 -11.67
N LYS A 153 -11.08 -0.06 -12.60
CA LYS A 153 -10.87 -0.86 -13.81
C LYS A 153 -10.37 -2.27 -13.48
N PHE A 154 -9.42 -2.39 -12.56
CA PHE A 154 -8.92 -3.66 -12.04
C PHE A 154 -10.04 -4.43 -11.36
N CYS A 155 -10.75 -3.79 -10.42
CA CYS A 155 -11.86 -4.42 -9.70
C CYS A 155 -12.95 -4.91 -10.65
N LYS A 156 -13.34 -4.11 -11.66
CA LYS A 156 -14.34 -4.50 -12.65
C LYS A 156 -13.93 -5.75 -13.43
N LYS A 157 -12.66 -5.84 -13.85
CA LYS A 157 -12.15 -7.01 -14.61
C LYS A 157 -12.07 -8.25 -13.72
N LEU A 158 -11.63 -8.10 -12.47
CA LEU A 158 -11.63 -9.19 -11.50
C LEU A 158 -13.05 -9.69 -11.22
N MET A 159 -13.99 -8.77 -10.97
CA MET A 159 -15.39 -9.11 -10.67
C MET A 159 -16.12 -9.77 -11.84
N ALA A 160 -15.74 -9.49 -13.09
CA ALA A 160 -16.31 -10.17 -14.25
C ALA A 160 -16.06 -11.69 -14.28
N ASN A 161 -15.05 -12.16 -13.55
CA ASN A 161 -14.66 -13.57 -13.49
C ASN A 161 -15.21 -14.32 -12.26
N VAL A 162 -16.05 -13.67 -11.43
CA VAL A 162 -16.76 -14.33 -10.32
C VAL A 162 -18.27 -14.39 -10.59
N GLY A 163 -18.93 -15.40 -10.03
CA GLY A 163 -20.39 -15.54 -10.13
C GLY A 163 -21.14 -14.40 -9.44
N HIS A 164 -22.33 -14.05 -9.94
CA HIS A 164 -23.16 -12.95 -9.42
C HIS A 164 -23.41 -12.99 -7.91
N ARG A 165 -23.59 -14.18 -7.34
CA ARG A 165 -23.76 -14.34 -5.89
C ARG A 165 -22.53 -13.88 -5.12
N THR A 166 -21.34 -14.29 -5.56
CA THR A 166 -20.05 -13.89 -4.97
C THR A 166 -19.82 -12.40 -5.13
N GLN A 167 -20.11 -11.81 -6.30
CA GLN A 167 -20.00 -10.37 -6.51
C GLN A 167 -20.81 -9.59 -5.47
N ARG A 168 -22.05 -10.01 -5.20
CA ARG A 168 -22.91 -9.37 -4.21
C ARG A 168 -22.33 -9.50 -2.79
N GLN A 169 -21.85 -10.68 -2.42
CA GLN A 169 -21.21 -10.89 -1.11
C GLN A 169 -19.94 -10.06 -0.93
N VAL A 170 -19.11 -9.96 -1.97
CA VAL A 170 -17.91 -9.10 -1.95
C VAL A 170 -18.32 -7.64 -1.70
N LYS A 171 -19.35 -7.16 -2.41
CA LYS A 171 -19.86 -5.79 -2.24
C LYS A 171 -20.43 -5.55 -0.83
N ASP A 172 -21.22 -6.49 -0.30
CA ASP A 172 -21.77 -6.41 1.04
C ASP A 172 -20.64 -6.36 2.10
N GLU A 173 -19.55 -7.11 1.90
CA GLU A 173 -18.35 -7.07 2.77
C GLU A 173 -17.56 -5.76 2.62
N GLU A 174 -17.43 -5.20 1.41
CA GLU A 174 -16.81 -3.88 1.20
C GLU A 174 -17.54 -2.76 1.93
N GLU A 175 -18.88 -2.77 1.90
CA GLU A 175 -19.72 -1.79 2.60
C GLU A 175 -19.48 -1.85 4.12
N ASN A 176 -19.22 -3.04 4.67
CA ASN A 176 -18.90 -3.23 6.09
C ASN A 176 -17.52 -2.70 6.50
N PHE A 177 -16.57 -2.52 5.55
CA PHE A 177 -15.28 -1.88 5.85
C PHE A 177 -15.37 -0.36 5.93
N GLY A 178 -16.41 0.24 5.33
CA GLY A 178 -16.62 1.70 5.29
C GLY A 178 -17.28 2.30 6.53
N THR A 179 -17.80 1.47 7.44
CA THR A 179 -18.41 1.84 8.74
C THR A 179 -17.40 1.76 9.88
#